data_AF-A0A024CBZ6-F1
#
_entry.id   AF-A0A024CBZ6-F1
#
_cell.length_a   1.000
_cell.length_b   1.000
_cell.length_c   1.000
_cell.angle_alpha   90.00
_cell.angle_beta   90.00
_cell.angle_gamma   90.00
#
_symmetry.space_group_name_H-M   'P 1'
#
loop_
_entity.id
_entity.type
_entity.pdbx_description
1 polymer ?
#
loop_
_entity_poly.entity_id
_entity_poly.type
_entity_poly.pdbx_seq_one_letter_code
_entity_poly.pdbx_strand_id
1 'polypeptide(L)'
;LQWDDHEVTNNWYWELRKDRDERYKEGSVAVMAARAMRAFHDYMPTRRHPLEQDRLYTSFPYGPSLEVFRIDLRSYRGPNSDEQPTTLSPEFRILGASQMAWLQRALKGSNATWKVIASDMPIGLKP
;
A
#
# COMPACT_ATOMS: atom_id res chain seq x y z
N LEU A 1 7.10 -3.38 -9.83
CA LEU A 1 5.94 -4.17 -9.38
C LEU A 1 5.39 -3.53 -8.13
N GLN A 2 4.08 -3.32 -8.11
CA GLN A 2 3.32 -2.71 -7.03
C GLN A 2 2.00 -3.46 -7.01
N TRP A 3 1.45 -3.67 -5.82
CA TRP A 3 0.13 -4.26 -5.68
C TRP A 3 -0.91 -3.15 -5.49
N ASP A 4 -2.16 -3.48 -5.78
CA ASP A 4 -3.34 -2.69 -5.46
C ASP A 4 -4.36 -3.64 -4.81
N ASP A 5 -5.65 -3.50 -5.12
CA ASP A 5 -6.68 -4.34 -4.54
C ASP A 5 -6.80 -5.71 -5.20
N HIS A 6 -6.63 -5.79 -6.51
CA HIS A 6 -6.91 -7.00 -7.27
C HIS A 6 -5.95 -8.16 -7.01
N GLU A 7 -4.83 -7.93 -6.31
CA GLU A 7 -4.00 -8.98 -5.73
C GLU A 7 -4.71 -9.73 -4.58
N VAL A 8 -5.72 -9.12 -3.94
CA VAL A 8 -6.54 -9.73 -2.88
C VAL A 8 -8.00 -9.89 -3.31
N THR A 9 -8.69 -8.77 -3.51
CA THR A 9 -10.07 -8.64 -3.96
C THR A 9 -10.39 -7.15 -4.15
N ASN A 10 -11.24 -6.83 -5.13
CA ASN A 10 -11.68 -5.46 -5.43
C ASN A 10 -12.05 -4.64 -4.18
N ASN A 11 -11.52 -3.43 -4.08
CA ASN A 11 -11.75 -2.43 -3.04
C ASN A 11 -11.48 -2.89 -1.59
N TRP A 12 -10.55 -3.82 -1.38
CA TRP A 12 -10.33 -4.35 -0.04
C TRP A 12 -9.75 -3.34 0.97
N TYR A 13 -10.12 -3.58 2.23
CA TYR A 13 -9.52 -3.07 3.47
C TYR A 13 -9.61 -4.20 4.53
N TRP A 14 -8.85 -4.11 5.62
CA TRP A 14 -8.64 -5.25 6.54
C TRP A 14 -9.92 -5.80 7.17
N GLU A 15 -10.82 -4.91 7.60
CA GLU A 15 -12.05 -5.25 8.30
C GLU A 15 -13.17 -5.73 7.36
N LEU A 16 -12.96 -5.71 6.04
CA LEU A 16 -13.98 -6.08 5.06
C LEU A 16 -14.39 -7.56 5.23
N ARG A 17 -15.70 -7.78 5.25
CA ARG A 17 -16.34 -9.10 5.33
C ARG A 17 -17.06 -9.42 4.04
N LYS A 18 -16.86 -10.62 3.51
CA LYS A 18 -17.55 -11.16 2.31
C LYS A 18 -18.54 -12.28 2.64
N ASP A 19 -18.98 -12.32 3.90
CA ASP A 19 -19.96 -13.20 4.52
C ASP A 19 -21.15 -13.62 3.69
N ARG A 20 -21.71 -12.61 3.05
CA ARG A 20 -23.01 -12.66 2.41
C ARG A 20 -22.92 -13.00 0.93
N ASP A 21 -21.70 -13.19 0.42
CA ASP A 21 -21.46 -13.52 -0.97
C ASP A 21 -21.07 -15.00 -1.08
N GLU A 22 -22.04 -15.82 -1.49
CA GLU A 22 -21.91 -17.29 -1.57
C GLU A 22 -20.77 -17.77 -2.48
N ARG A 23 -20.23 -16.89 -3.34
CA ARG A 23 -19.05 -17.18 -4.15
C ARG A 23 -17.78 -17.36 -3.30
N TYR A 24 -17.78 -16.83 -2.08
CA TYR A 24 -16.63 -16.85 -1.19
C TYR A 24 -16.75 -17.96 -0.14
N LYS A 25 -15.78 -18.89 -0.13
CA LYS A 25 -15.63 -19.90 0.92
C LYS A 25 -14.93 -19.37 2.18
N GLU A 26 -14.10 -18.35 2.00
CA GLU A 26 -13.45 -17.58 3.05
C GLU A 26 -14.11 -16.20 3.04
N GLY A 27 -14.70 -15.75 4.14
CA GLY A 27 -15.34 -14.43 4.19
C GLY A 27 -14.45 -13.34 4.78
N SER A 28 -13.35 -13.70 5.47
CA SER A 28 -12.42 -12.74 6.06
C SER A 28 -11.43 -12.23 5.02
N VAL A 29 -11.54 -10.95 4.66
CA VAL A 29 -10.60 -10.33 3.73
C VAL A 29 -9.20 -10.21 4.35
N ALA A 30 -9.08 -10.06 5.66
CA ALA A 30 -7.78 -10.12 6.33
C ALA A 30 -7.05 -11.46 6.09
N VAL A 31 -7.78 -12.58 6.13
CA VAL A 31 -7.21 -13.91 5.83
C VAL A 31 -6.84 -14.03 4.36
N MET A 32 -7.66 -13.49 3.44
CA MET A 32 -7.31 -13.44 2.02
C MET A 32 -6.05 -12.60 1.79
N ALA A 33 -5.94 -11.42 2.40
CA ALA A 33 -4.82 -10.51 2.26
C ALA A 33 -3.51 -11.15 2.75
N ALA A 34 -3.53 -11.86 3.88
CA ALA A 34 -2.35 -12.60 4.36
C ALA A 34 -1.90 -13.70 3.37
N ARG A 35 -2.85 -14.44 2.79
CA ARG A 35 -2.56 -15.47 1.78
C ARG A 35 -2.05 -14.85 0.48
N ALA A 36 -2.66 -13.74 0.05
CA ALA A 36 -2.28 -12.98 -1.12
C ALA A 36 -0.88 -12.36 -0.97
N MET A 37 -0.53 -11.80 0.19
CA MET A 37 0.81 -11.27 0.46
C MET A 37 1.88 -12.36 0.32
N ARG A 38 1.63 -13.55 0.88
CA ARG A 38 2.51 -14.69 0.67
C ARG A 38 2.65 -15.04 -0.81
N ALA A 39 1.54 -15.19 -1.53
CA ALA A 39 1.56 -15.50 -2.96
C ALA A 39 2.28 -14.41 -3.76
N PHE A 40 2.07 -13.13 -3.43
CA PHE A 40 2.73 -12.01 -4.07
C PHE A 40 4.25 -12.12 -3.91
N HIS A 41 4.75 -12.43 -2.70
CA HIS A 41 6.18 -12.66 -2.50
C HIS A 41 6.72 -13.96 -3.11
N ASP A 42 5.90 -14.99 -3.26
CA ASP A 42 6.32 -16.27 -3.83
C ASP A 42 6.40 -16.20 -5.37
N TYR A 43 5.54 -15.40 -6.02
CA TYR A 43 5.41 -15.34 -7.48
C TYR A 43 5.90 -14.04 -8.13
N MET A 44 6.09 -12.95 -7.36
CA MET A 44 6.64 -11.69 -7.87
C MET A 44 8.08 -11.48 -7.40
N PRO A 45 9.00 -11.01 -8.27
CA PRO A 45 10.38 -10.72 -7.92
C PRO A 45 10.48 -9.48 -7.02
N THR A 46 10.16 -9.66 -5.75
CA THR A 46 10.12 -8.62 -4.73
C THR A 46 11.16 -8.90 -3.66
N ARG A 47 11.96 -7.89 -3.31
CA ARG A 47 12.88 -7.99 -2.17
C ARG A 47 12.10 -7.82 -0.88
N ARG A 48 12.18 -8.79 0.02
CA ARG A 48 11.59 -8.69 1.36
C ARG A 48 12.43 -7.77 2.24
N HIS A 49 11.77 -6.96 3.05
CA HIS A 49 12.47 -6.13 4.04
C HIS A 49 12.95 -7.03 5.20
N PRO A 50 14.19 -6.87 5.69
CA PRO A 50 14.80 -7.80 6.64
C PRO A 50 14.03 -7.93 7.96
N LEU A 51 13.41 -6.84 8.43
CA LEU A 51 12.69 -6.80 9.71
C LEU A 51 11.16 -6.83 9.56
N GLU A 52 10.65 -6.54 8.37
CA GLU A 52 9.20 -6.40 8.12
C GLU A 52 8.89 -7.18 6.83
N GLN A 53 8.80 -8.50 6.93
CA GLN A 53 8.81 -9.37 5.75
C GLN A 53 7.69 -9.08 4.75
N ASP A 54 6.54 -8.59 5.22
CA ASP A 54 5.36 -8.24 4.43
C ASP A 54 5.35 -6.77 3.96
N ARG A 55 6.42 -6.01 4.23
CA ARG A 55 6.48 -4.59 3.89
C ARG A 55 6.76 -4.38 2.40
N LEU A 56 5.81 -3.78 1.70
CA LEU A 56 5.93 -3.51 0.26
C LEU A 56 6.46 -2.12 -0.09
N TYR A 57 6.30 -1.10 0.75
CA TYR A 57 6.87 0.22 0.46
C TYR A 57 8.40 0.20 0.58
N THR A 58 9.08 0.85 -0.37
CA THR A 58 10.54 0.94 -0.44
C THR A 58 10.96 2.06 -1.40
N SER A 59 12.21 2.50 -1.32
CA SER A 59 12.83 3.29 -2.38
C SER A 59 13.97 2.54 -3.04
N PHE A 60 14.31 2.93 -4.26
CA PHE A 60 15.49 2.45 -4.95
C PHE A 60 16.04 3.54 -5.88
N PRO A 61 17.36 3.79 -5.86
CA PRO A 61 18.00 4.74 -6.75
C PRO A 61 18.22 4.11 -8.13
N TYR A 62 18.18 4.95 -9.16
CA TYR A 62 18.59 4.67 -10.52
C TYR A 62 19.67 5.67 -10.92
N GLY A 63 20.92 5.32 -10.61
CA GLY A 63 22.05 6.24 -10.69
C GLY A 63 21.92 7.41 -9.69
N PRO A 64 22.72 8.48 -9.86
CA PRO A 64 22.69 9.64 -8.95
C PRO A 64 21.50 10.56 -9.18
N SER A 65 20.81 10.44 -10.32
CA SER A 65 19.83 11.44 -10.76
C SER A 65 18.39 11.07 -10.44
N LEU A 66 18.05 9.81 -10.22
CA LEU A 66 16.67 9.38 -9.99
C LEU A 66 16.57 8.49 -8.76
N GLU A 67 15.60 8.75 -7.91
CA GLU A 67 15.14 7.81 -6.89
C GLU A 67 13.63 7.62 -7.00
N VAL A 68 13.21 6.34 -7.00
CA VAL A 68 11.81 5.95 -7.06
C VAL A 68 11.37 5.48 -5.68
N PHE A 69 10.34 6.13 -5.13
CA PHE A 69 9.70 5.81 -3.86
C PHE A 69 8.40 5.08 -4.15
N ARG A 70 8.41 3.75 -4.07
CA ARG A 70 7.20 2.93 -4.16
C ARG A 70 6.49 2.96 -2.81
N ILE A 71 5.26 3.46 -2.82
CA ILE A 71 4.39 3.46 -1.64
C ILE A 71 3.38 2.31 -1.74
N ASP A 72 2.68 2.04 -0.64
CA ASP A 72 1.62 1.04 -0.53
C ASP A 72 0.38 1.69 0.08
N LEU A 73 -0.68 1.83 -0.70
CA LEU A 73 -1.90 2.49 -0.25
C LEU A 73 -3.00 1.51 0.16
N ARG A 74 -2.70 0.20 0.26
CA ARG A 74 -3.65 -0.85 0.67
C ARG A 74 -3.35 -1.42 2.05
N SER A 75 -2.09 -1.76 2.35
CA SER A 75 -1.75 -2.46 3.60
C SER A 75 -2.02 -1.65 4.87
N TYR A 76 -2.08 -0.31 4.79
CA TYR A 76 -2.06 0.54 5.98
C TYR A 76 -3.20 1.57 6.06
N ARG A 77 -4.14 1.49 5.11
CA ARG A 77 -5.32 2.37 5.05
C ARG A 77 -6.36 1.99 6.10
N GLY A 78 -7.22 2.94 6.44
CA GLY A 78 -8.48 2.66 7.11
C GLY A 78 -9.55 2.13 6.16
N PRO A 79 -10.74 1.80 6.69
CA PRO A 79 -11.88 1.34 5.89
C PRO A 79 -12.27 2.31 4.78
N ASN A 80 -12.93 1.79 3.74
CA ASN A 80 -13.55 2.67 2.76
C ASN A 80 -14.75 3.39 3.41
N SER A 81 -14.85 4.69 3.17
CA SER A 81 -15.95 5.52 3.62
C SER A 81 -16.28 6.56 2.54
N ASP A 82 -17.56 6.91 2.42
CA ASP A 82 -18.02 8.03 1.61
C ASP A 82 -17.92 9.36 2.36
N GLU A 83 -17.54 9.32 3.64
CA GLU A 83 -17.28 10.51 4.44
C GLU A 83 -16.08 11.28 3.88
N GLN A 84 -16.15 12.61 4.02
CA GLN A 84 -15.08 13.53 3.63
C GLN A 84 -14.51 14.22 4.86
N PRO A 85 -13.80 13.47 5.72
CA PRO A 85 -13.22 13.99 6.94
C PRO A 85 -12.13 15.01 6.59
N THR A 86 -12.12 16.11 7.33
CA THR A 86 -11.07 17.14 7.21
C THR A 86 -9.90 16.89 8.16
N THR A 87 -10.02 15.88 9.03
CA THR A 87 -9.01 15.51 10.02
C THR A 87 -8.50 14.10 9.73
N LEU A 88 -7.18 13.93 9.74
CA LEU A 88 -6.55 12.63 9.55
C LEU A 88 -6.72 11.77 10.81
N SER A 89 -7.25 10.56 10.65
CA SER A 89 -7.37 9.56 11.72
C SER A 89 -7.02 8.16 11.20
N PRO A 90 -6.83 7.15 12.06
CA PRO A 90 -6.64 5.76 11.63
C PRO A 90 -7.74 5.23 10.70
N GLU A 91 -8.97 5.68 10.90
CA GLU A 91 -10.15 5.28 10.13
C GLU A 91 -10.15 5.89 8.72
N PHE A 92 -9.57 7.08 8.56
CA PHE A 92 -9.65 7.86 7.33
C PHE A 92 -8.32 8.07 6.59
N ARG A 93 -7.23 7.47 7.09
CA ARG A 93 -5.93 7.54 6.43
C ARG A 93 -5.86 6.58 5.25
N ILE A 94 -5.20 7.02 4.18
CA ILE A 94 -4.77 6.14 3.08
C ILE A 94 -3.35 5.62 3.34
N LEU A 95 -2.45 6.50 3.77
CA LEU A 95 -1.08 6.15 4.16
C LEU A 95 -1.00 5.87 5.66
N GLY A 96 -0.42 4.74 6.03
CA GLY A 96 -0.10 4.43 7.43
C GLY A 96 0.90 5.42 8.01
N ALA A 97 0.79 5.69 9.33
CA ALA A 97 1.66 6.64 10.02
C ALA A 97 3.17 6.31 9.85
N SER A 98 3.53 5.03 9.97
CA SER A 98 4.92 4.58 9.81
C SER A 98 5.43 4.78 8.37
N GLN A 99 4.61 4.47 7.36
CA GLN A 99 4.95 4.67 5.96
C GLN A 99 5.07 6.16 5.61
N MET A 100 4.17 7.00 6.12
CA MET A 100 4.26 8.46 5.95
C MET A 100 5.56 9.01 6.55
N ALA A 101 5.87 8.62 7.80
CA ALA A 101 7.09 9.05 8.47
C ALA A 101 8.35 8.54 7.75
N TRP A 102 8.33 7.30 7.24
CA TRP A 102 9.38 6.77 6.39
C TRP A 102 9.54 7.59 5.11
N LEU A 103 8.46 7.86 4.37
CA LEU A 103 8.49 8.58 3.10
C LEU A 103 9.05 9.99 3.28
N GLN A 104 8.63 10.71 4.32
CA GLN A 104 9.18 12.02 4.66
C GLN A 104 10.68 11.98 4.93
N ARG A 105 11.17 10.99 5.69
CA ARG A 105 12.61 10.82 5.94
C ARG A 105 13.37 10.45 4.68
N ALA A 106 12.84 9.52 3.88
CA ALA A 106 13.47 9.03 2.66
C ALA A 106 13.59 10.15 1.61
N LEU A 107 12.53 10.94 1.42
CA LEU A 107 12.54 12.10 0.53
C LEU A 107 13.56 13.17 0.97
N LYS A 108 13.65 13.46 2.28
CA LYS A 108 14.63 14.40 2.84
C LYS A 108 16.07 13.90 2.72
N GLY A 109 16.29 12.59 2.83
CA GLY A 109 17.61 11.97 2.74
C GLY A 109 18.11 11.76 1.31
N SER A 110 17.24 11.92 0.31
CA SER A 110 17.56 11.65 -1.09
C SER A 110 18.23 12.84 -1.79
N ASN A 111 19.45 12.61 -2.27
CA ASN A 111 20.21 13.58 -3.07
C ASN A 111 19.90 13.50 -4.58
N ALA A 112 18.95 12.64 -4.99
CA ALA A 112 18.59 12.49 -6.39
C ALA A 112 17.96 13.77 -6.94
N THR A 113 18.32 14.13 -8.18
CA THR A 113 17.72 15.26 -8.92
C THR A 113 16.21 15.08 -9.06
N TRP A 114 15.78 13.87 -9.43
CA TRP A 114 14.40 13.48 -9.64
C TRP A 114 13.96 12.51 -8.54
N LYS A 115 12.82 12.81 -7.95
CA LYS A 115 12.18 12.00 -6.91
C LYS A 115 10.80 11.62 -7.43
N VAL A 116 10.59 10.35 -7.75
CA VAL A 116 9.33 9.84 -8.30
C VAL A 116 8.61 9.04 -7.23
N ILE A 117 7.36 9.39 -6.94
CA ILE A 117 6.50 8.59 -6.04
C ILE A 117 5.63 7.68 -6.92
N ALA A 118 5.85 6.37 -6.82
CA ALA A 118 5.05 5.37 -7.52
C ALA A 118 3.88 4.93 -6.62
N SER A 119 2.67 5.27 -7.05
CA SER A 119 1.40 5.13 -6.31
C SER A 119 0.44 4.21 -7.04
N ASP A 120 -0.28 3.36 -6.29
CA ASP A 120 -1.25 2.40 -6.84
C ASP A 120 -2.62 3.03 -7.10
N MET A 121 -2.95 4.11 -6.37
CA MET A 121 -4.15 4.90 -6.59
C MET A 121 -3.82 6.33 -7.05
N PRO A 122 -4.71 6.99 -7.83
CA PRO A 122 -4.55 8.40 -8.19
C PRO A 122 -4.55 9.31 -6.96
N ILE A 123 -3.61 10.25 -6.92
CA ILE A 123 -3.51 11.29 -5.86
C ILE A 123 -3.86 12.69 -6.36
N GLY A 124 -4.10 12.83 -7.66
CA GLY A 124 -4.51 14.11 -8.26
C GLY A 124 -5.97 14.43 -7.93
N LEU A 125 -6.26 15.71 -7.76
CA LEU A 125 -7.63 16.19 -7.70
C LEU A 125 -8.21 16.16 -9.12
N LYS A 126 -9.51 15.86 -9.25
CA LYS A 126 -10.21 16.12 -10.50
C LYS A 126 -10.19 17.63 -10.76
N PRO A 127 -9.88 18.07 -11.99
CA PRO A 127 -9.97 19.49 -12.36
C PRO A 127 -11.41 20.01 -12.23
#